data_AF-A0A9W8LVV6-F1
#
_entry.id   AF-A0A9W8LVV6-F1
#
_cell.length_a   1.000
_cell.length_b   1.000
_cell.length_c   1.000
_cell.angle_alpha   90.00
_cell.angle_beta   90.00
_cell.angle_gamma   90.00
#
_symmetry.space_group_name_H-M   'P 1'
#
loop_
_entity.id
_entity.type
_entity.pdbx_description
1 polymer ?
#
loop_
_entity_poly.entity_id
_entity_poly.type
_entity_poly.pdbx_seq_one_letter_code
_entity_poly.pdbx_strand_id
1 'polypeptide(L)'
;MSRNLLMLGAAPDLNELRDTLVRLEDTIIFALIERSQFKHNADIYQTGKMNFNNGYKGSFLSWFLKEVEHVHAKVRRYQSPDEYPFTDNLPEPVLPPLDYPPVLVDPKNININHEIFSVYVNTVVPGITSKGDDKNYGSSATRDIECLQALSRRIHYGKFVAESKFQDPKTHD
;
A
#
# COMPACT_ATOMS: atom_id res chain seq x y z
N MET A 1 -0.08 19.05 6.44
CA MET A 1 0.13 18.02 7.50
C MET A 1 -0.75 16.81 7.21
N SER A 2 -0.28 15.60 7.50
CA SER A 2 -1.14 14.39 7.46
C SER A 2 -2.29 14.55 8.45
N ARG A 3 -3.52 14.16 8.08
CA ARG A 3 -4.69 14.26 8.96
C ARG A 3 -4.56 13.27 10.12
N ASN A 4 -5.01 13.69 11.30
CA ASN A 4 -5.12 12.81 12.45
C ASN A 4 -6.43 12.02 12.39
N LEU A 5 -6.35 10.74 12.01
CA LEU A 5 -7.53 9.87 11.88
C LEU A 5 -8.19 9.55 13.23
N LEU A 6 -7.49 9.72 14.36
CA LEU A 6 -8.05 9.52 15.71
C LEU A 6 -9.02 10.64 16.12
N MET A 7 -9.00 11.78 15.43
CA MET A 7 -9.83 12.94 15.75
C MET A 7 -10.98 13.12 14.77
N LEU A 8 -11.27 12.11 13.94
CA LEU A 8 -12.39 12.16 13.01
C LEU A 8 -13.72 12.01 13.76
N GLY A 9 -14.44 13.11 13.98
CA GLY A 9 -15.81 13.03 14.53
C GLY A 9 -16.87 12.58 13.53
N ALA A 10 -16.58 12.70 12.23
CA ALA A 10 -17.46 12.37 11.10
C ALA A 10 -16.61 12.08 9.84
N ALA A 11 -17.26 11.80 8.70
CA ALA A 11 -16.55 11.69 7.43
C ALA A 11 -15.81 13.00 7.10
N PRO A 12 -14.58 12.92 6.55
CA PRO A 12 -13.84 14.07 6.04
C PRO A 12 -14.65 14.98 5.10
N ASP A 13 -14.39 16.29 5.12
CA ASP A 13 -14.87 17.16 4.04
C ASP A 13 -14.17 16.83 2.71
N LEU A 14 -14.85 17.02 1.59
CA LEU A 14 -14.31 16.71 0.26
C LEU A 14 -13.08 17.56 -0.10
N ASN A 15 -12.98 18.81 0.37
CA ASN A 15 -11.78 19.62 0.15
C ASN A 15 -10.58 19.08 0.95
N GLU A 16 -10.81 18.63 2.18
CA GLU A 16 -9.76 18.03 3.01
C GLU A 16 -9.28 16.69 2.43
N LEU A 17 -10.20 15.90 1.86
CA LEU A 17 -9.84 14.70 1.11
C LEU A 17 -9.03 15.03 -0.11
N ARG A 18 -9.40 16.06 -0.88
CA ARG A 18 -8.65 16.51 -2.05
C ARG A 18 -7.20 16.79 -1.71
N ASP A 19 -6.93 17.57 -0.66
CA ASP A 19 -5.56 17.88 -0.23
C ASP A 19 -4.77 16.62 0.15
N THR A 20 -5.45 15.64 0.75
CA THR A 20 -4.82 14.36 1.09
C THR A 20 -4.51 13.55 -0.17
N LEU A 21 -5.43 13.49 -1.13
CA LEU A 21 -5.25 12.77 -2.38
C LEU A 21 -4.12 13.36 -3.24
N VAL A 22 -3.96 14.69 -3.25
CA VAL A 22 -2.83 15.38 -3.92
C VAL A 22 -1.49 14.94 -3.30
N ARG A 23 -1.37 14.93 -1.97
CA ARG A 23 -0.13 14.46 -1.33
C ARG A 23 0.17 12.99 -1.60
N LEU A 24 -0.86 12.15 -1.63
CA LEU A 24 -0.70 10.72 -1.93
C LEU A 24 -0.29 10.52 -3.41
N GLU A 25 -0.78 11.36 -4.32
CA GLU A 25 -0.33 11.40 -5.72
C GLU A 25 1.16 11.75 -5.82
N ASP A 26 1.61 12.83 -5.16
CA ASP A 26 3.03 13.21 -5.15
C ASP A 26 3.92 12.07 -4.62
N THR A 27 3.48 11.41 -3.54
CA THR A 27 4.19 10.27 -2.95
C THR A 27 4.35 9.12 -3.96
N ILE A 28 3.30 8.81 -4.73
CA ILE A 28 3.35 7.78 -5.77
C ILE A 28 4.30 8.18 -6.89
N ILE A 29 4.24 9.43 -7.35
CA ILE A 29 5.11 9.93 -8.43
C ILE A 29 6.57 9.77 -8.02
N PHE A 30 6.96 10.22 -6.83
CA PHE A 30 8.34 10.07 -6.36
C PHE A 30 8.74 8.61 -6.19
N ALA A 31 7.88 7.75 -5.62
CA ALA A 31 8.18 6.34 -5.48
C ALA A 31 8.43 5.65 -6.82
N LEU A 32 7.62 5.96 -7.84
CA LEU A 32 7.78 5.41 -9.20
C LEU A 32 9.04 5.94 -9.89
N ILE A 33 9.38 7.23 -9.71
CA ILE A 33 10.64 7.80 -10.22
C ILE A 33 11.84 7.07 -9.61
N GLU A 34 11.82 6.84 -8.29
CA GLU A 34 12.88 6.11 -7.60
C GLU A 34 12.98 4.66 -8.06
N ARG A 35 11.83 3.98 -8.30
CA ARG A 35 11.84 2.62 -8.85
C ARG A 35 12.39 2.59 -10.28
N SER A 36 12.13 3.60 -11.09
CA SER A 36 12.58 3.66 -12.49
C SER A 36 14.10 3.80 -12.66
N GLN A 37 14.83 4.14 -11.58
CA GLN A 37 16.29 4.21 -11.58
C GLN A 37 16.96 2.84 -11.74
N PHE A 38 16.23 1.75 -11.50
CA PHE A 38 16.71 0.39 -11.65
C PHE A 38 16.09 -0.29 -12.87
N LYS A 39 16.79 -1.28 -13.43
CA LYS A 39 16.26 -2.13 -14.48
C LYS A 39 15.06 -2.95 -14.00
N HIS A 40 14.41 -3.60 -14.95
CA HIS A 40 13.25 -4.43 -14.70
C HIS A 40 13.52 -5.51 -13.65
N ASN A 41 14.69 -6.16 -13.65
CA ASN A 41 15.10 -7.12 -12.63
C ASN A 41 14.05 -8.23 -12.41
N ALA A 42 13.65 -8.91 -13.51
CA ALA A 42 12.53 -9.85 -13.56
C ALA A 42 12.55 -10.95 -12.48
N ASP A 43 13.75 -11.39 -12.06
CA ASP A 43 13.93 -12.44 -11.07
C ASP A 43 13.35 -12.07 -9.69
N ILE A 44 13.17 -10.78 -9.40
CA ILE A 44 12.52 -10.30 -8.16
C ILE A 44 11.08 -10.82 -8.05
N TYR A 45 10.37 -10.91 -9.17
CA TYR A 45 8.93 -11.18 -9.23
C TYR A 45 8.59 -12.64 -9.47
N GLN A 46 9.60 -13.46 -9.80
CA GLN A 46 9.40 -14.84 -10.20
C GLN A 46 9.67 -15.81 -9.05
N THR A 47 8.72 -16.72 -8.85
CA THR A 47 8.83 -17.84 -7.91
C THR A 47 10.02 -18.73 -8.24
N GLY A 48 10.82 -19.05 -7.23
CA GLY A 48 11.94 -20.00 -7.34
C GLY A 48 13.19 -19.45 -8.04
N LYS A 49 13.24 -18.15 -8.35
CA LYS A 49 14.46 -17.51 -8.89
C LYS A 49 15.50 -17.20 -7.83
N MET A 50 15.07 -16.90 -6.61
CA MET A 50 15.97 -16.69 -5.48
C MET A 50 16.09 -17.95 -4.64
N ASN A 51 17.30 -18.23 -4.18
CA ASN A 51 17.59 -19.35 -3.28
C ASN A 51 17.51 -18.88 -1.83
N PHE A 52 16.38 -19.14 -1.17
CA PHE A 52 16.20 -18.81 0.23
C PHE A 52 16.67 -19.95 1.15
N ASN A 53 17.53 -19.63 2.11
CA ASN A 53 18.08 -20.60 3.07
C ASN A 53 17.01 -21.21 4.00
N ASN A 54 15.87 -20.55 4.16
CA ASN A 54 14.76 -21.00 5.01
C ASN A 54 13.72 -21.85 4.26
N GLY A 55 13.98 -22.20 2.99
CA GLY A 55 13.07 -23.03 2.18
C GLY A 55 11.84 -22.30 1.64
N TYR A 56 11.78 -20.96 1.72
CA TYR A 56 10.70 -20.18 1.12
C TYR A 56 10.65 -20.38 -0.40
N LYS A 57 9.43 -20.55 -0.94
CA LYS A 57 9.20 -20.92 -2.34
C LYS A 57 8.57 -19.82 -3.20
N GLY A 58 8.26 -18.65 -2.65
CA GLY A 58 7.67 -17.55 -3.42
C GLY A 58 8.72 -16.70 -4.16
N SER A 59 8.28 -15.55 -4.68
CA SER A 59 9.15 -14.53 -5.28
C SER A 59 9.95 -13.76 -4.22
N PHE A 60 10.99 -13.04 -4.64
CA PHE A 60 11.73 -12.15 -3.75
C PHE A 60 10.86 -11.03 -3.19
N LEU A 61 10.05 -10.41 -4.05
CA LEU A 61 9.15 -9.34 -3.63
C LEU A 61 8.13 -9.83 -2.60
N SER A 62 7.49 -10.99 -2.84
CA SER A 62 6.48 -11.52 -1.91
C SER A 62 7.06 -11.92 -0.56
N TRP A 63 8.29 -12.43 -0.53
CA TRP A 63 9.01 -12.66 0.73
C TRP A 63 9.28 -11.35 1.46
N PHE A 64 9.90 -10.39 0.77
CA PHE A 64 10.35 -9.16 1.39
C PHE A 64 9.18 -8.30 1.88
N LEU A 65 8.10 -8.25 1.09
CA LEU A 65 6.86 -7.59 1.48
C LEU A 65 6.34 -8.18 2.80
N LYS A 66 6.23 -9.51 2.92
CA LYS A 66 5.78 -10.18 4.16
C LYS A 66 6.64 -9.80 5.37
N GLU A 67 7.96 -9.78 5.24
CA GLU A 67 8.88 -9.40 6.33
C GLU A 67 8.67 -7.94 6.77
N VAL A 68 8.51 -7.02 5.82
CA VAL A 68 8.24 -5.61 6.13
C VAL A 68 6.88 -5.44 6.79
N GLU A 69 5.84 -6.12 6.29
CA GLU A 69 4.51 -6.09 6.90
C GLU A 69 4.52 -6.68 8.32
N HIS A 70 5.33 -7.70 8.59
CA HIS A 70 5.49 -8.24 9.96
C HIS A 70 6.04 -7.19 10.93
N VAL A 71 7.00 -6.37 10.49
CA VAL A 71 7.53 -5.27 11.31
C VAL A 71 6.46 -4.20 11.51
N HIS A 72 5.75 -3.80 10.46
CA HIS A 72 4.70 -2.79 10.51
C HIS A 72 3.48 -3.19 11.35
N ALA A 73 3.10 -4.47 11.31
CA ALA A 73 1.99 -5.00 12.10
C ALA A 73 2.24 -4.86 13.61
N LYS A 74 3.48 -5.15 14.05
CA LYS A 74 3.89 -5.02 15.45
C LYS A 74 3.71 -3.60 15.99
N VAL A 75 3.82 -2.58 15.12
CA VAL A 75 3.65 -1.15 15.49
C VAL A 75 2.27 -0.59 15.17
N ARG A 76 1.25 -1.45 15.01
CA ARG A 76 -0.18 -1.11 14.81
C ARG A 76 -0.51 -0.48 13.45
N ARG A 77 0.37 -0.56 12.44
CA ARG A 77 0.13 0.06 11.14
C ARG A 77 -1.24 -0.34 10.55
N TYR A 78 -1.52 -1.64 10.51
CA TYR A 78 -2.74 -2.20 9.93
C TYR A 78 -3.96 -2.17 10.85
N GLN A 79 -3.87 -1.51 12.01
CA GLN A 79 -5.05 -1.11 12.78
C GLN A 79 -5.60 0.25 12.31
N SER A 80 -4.82 1.03 11.55
CA SER A 80 -5.28 2.29 10.94
C SER A 80 -6.30 2.02 9.84
N PRO A 81 -7.40 2.80 9.75
CA PRO A 81 -8.46 2.57 8.76
C PRO A 81 -8.03 2.87 7.30
N ASP A 82 -6.86 3.47 7.08
CA ASP A 82 -6.30 3.79 5.77
C ASP A 82 -5.11 2.90 5.36
N GLU A 83 -4.75 1.90 6.16
CA GLU A 83 -3.61 1.01 5.89
C GLU A 83 -4.09 -0.44 5.70
N TYR A 84 -3.67 -1.07 4.59
CA TYR A 84 -4.16 -2.37 4.16
C TYR A 84 -2.97 -3.31 3.89
N PRO A 85 -2.91 -4.48 4.52
CA PRO A 85 -1.81 -5.42 4.28
C PRO A 85 -1.98 -6.14 2.94
N PHE A 86 -0.86 -6.46 2.30
CA PHE A 86 -0.80 -7.32 1.12
C PHE A 86 -0.71 -8.82 1.48
N THR A 87 -0.30 -9.13 2.70
CA THR A 87 -0.01 -10.49 3.16
C THR A 87 -0.85 -10.88 4.37
N ASP A 88 -1.08 -12.19 4.51
CA ASP A 88 -1.86 -12.76 5.60
C ASP A 88 -0.98 -13.22 6.78
N ASN A 89 -1.63 -13.56 7.90
CA ASN A 89 -1.01 -14.09 9.12
C ASN A 89 0.03 -13.14 9.73
N LEU A 90 -0.32 -11.85 9.80
CA LEU A 90 0.50 -10.83 10.44
C LEU A 90 0.46 -10.98 11.97
N PRO A 91 1.56 -10.66 12.66
CA PRO A 91 1.62 -10.74 14.12
C PRO A 91 0.75 -9.68 14.79
N GLU A 92 0.29 -9.98 16.00
CA GLU A 92 -0.40 -9.00 16.85
C GLU A 92 0.53 -7.83 17.23
N PRO A 93 -0.02 -6.62 17.41
CA PRO A 93 0.78 -5.47 17.85
C PRO A 93 1.39 -5.65 19.23
N VAL A 94 2.58 -5.07 19.44
CA VAL A 94 3.25 -5.06 20.75
C VAL A 94 2.78 -3.90 21.65
N LEU A 95 1.88 -3.05 21.14
CA LEU A 95 1.32 -1.89 21.81
C LEU A 95 -0.20 -2.04 21.93
N PRO A 96 -0.83 -1.45 22.96
CA PRO A 96 -2.29 -1.41 23.08
C PRO A 96 -2.96 -0.82 21.83
N PRO A 97 -4.16 -1.30 21.44
CA PRO A 97 -4.86 -0.81 20.27
C PRO A 97 -5.24 0.67 20.43
N LEU A 98 -5.41 1.34 19.30
CA LEU A 98 -5.95 2.69 19.24
C LEU A 98 -7.45 2.61 18.91
N ASP A 99 -8.25 3.46 19.55
CA ASP A 99 -9.68 3.56 19.29
C ASP A 99 -9.93 4.57 18.16
N TYR A 100 -10.00 4.05 16.94
CA TYR A 100 -10.34 4.88 15.78
C TYR A 100 -11.85 5.07 15.71
N PRO A 101 -12.32 6.30 15.47
CA PRO A 101 -13.74 6.57 15.29
C PRO A 101 -14.31 5.78 14.10
N PRO A 102 -15.55 5.28 14.19
CA PRO A 102 -16.16 4.42 13.18
C PRO A 102 -16.67 5.23 11.97
N VAL A 103 -15.74 5.83 11.22
CA VAL A 103 -16.05 6.69 10.08
C VAL A 103 -16.53 5.90 8.87
N LEU A 104 -15.99 4.70 8.65
CA LEU A 104 -16.34 3.83 7.54
C LEU A 104 -17.32 2.75 8.01
N VAL A 105 -18.40 2.52 7.25
CA VAL A 105 -19.44 1.54 7.59
C VAL A 105 -18.94 0.09 7.54
N ASP A 106 -18.05 -0.25 6.60
CA ASP A 106 -17.44 -1.59 6.51
C ASP A 106 -15.95 -1.52 6.08
N PRO A 107 -15.04 -1.20 7.00
CA PRO A 107 -13.63 -1.04 6.66
C PRO A 107 -12.92 -2.37 6.40
N LYS A 108 -13.40 -3.48 6.96
CA LYS A 108 -12.66 -4.76 7.03
C LYS A 108 -12.84 -5.66 5.81
N ASN A 109 -13.96 -5.56 5.09
CA ASN A 109 -14.27 -6.51 4.02
C ASN A 109 -13.74 -6.11 2.63
N ILE A 110 -13.23 -4.89 2.48
CA ILE A 110 -12.74 -4.39 1.18
C ILE A 110 -11.21 -4.24 1.24
N ASN A 111 -10.49 -5.22 0.69
CA ASN A 111 -9.05 -5.13 0.45
C ASN A 111 -8.72 -5.72 -0.93
N ILE A 112 -8.38 -4.86 -1.89
CA ILE A 112 -8.07 -5.24 -3.28
C ILE A 112 -6.57 -5.29 -3.55
N ASN A 113 -5.74 -5.43 -2.52
CA ASN A 113 -4.28 -5.45 -2.66
C ASN A 113 -3.77 -6.56 -3.59
N HIS A 114 -4.50 -7.67 -3.74
CA HIS A 114 -4.14 -8.71 -4.70
C HIS A 114 -4.18 -8.21 -6.16
N GLU A 115 -5.18 -7.39 -6.51
CA GLU A 115 -5.30 -6.75 -7.84
C GLU A 115 -4.23 -5.68 -8.01
N ILE A 116 -4.03 -4.84 -6.99
CA ILE A 116 -3.01 -3.78 -7.00
C ILE A 116 -1.62 -4.39 -7.21
N PHE A 117 -1.29 -5.46 -6.50
CA PHE A 117 -0.03 -6.18 -6.64
C PHE A 117 0.14 -6.73 -8.06
N SER A 118 -0.90 -7.38 -8.60
CA SER A 118 -0.87 -7.94 -9.94
C SER A 118 -0.66 -6.86 -11.00
N VAL A 119 -1.43 -5.76 -10.96
CA VAL A 119 -1.29 -4.64 -11.91
C VAL A 119 0.08 -3.98 -11.78
N TYR A 120 0.57 -3.79 -10.55
CA TYR A 120 1.88 -3.21 -10.31
C TYR A 120 2.99 -4.04 -10.97
N VAL A 121 3.06 -5.33 -10.66
CA VAL A 121 4.12 -6.22 -11.18
C VAL A 121 4.00 -6.44 -12.69
N ASN A 122 2.77 -6.64 -13.20
CA ASN A 122 2.57 -7.08 -14.59
C ASN A 122 2.43 -5.92 -15.58
N THR A 123 2.10 -4.71 -15.12
CA THR A 123 1.85 -3.56 -16.00
C THR A 123 2.72 -2.35 -15.63
N VAL A 124 2.73 -1.94 -14.37
CA VAL A 124 3.42 -0.71 -13.95
C VAL A 124 4.94 -0.86 -14.04
N VAL A 125 5.51 -1.89 -13.39
CA VAL A 125 6.97 -2.10 -13.40
C VAL A 125 7.52 -2.24 -14.83
N PRO A 126 6.95 -3.08 -15.73
CA PRO A 126 7.40 -3.13 -17.12
C PRO A 126 7.26 -1.80 -17.88
N GLY A 127 6.27 -0.98 -17.53
CA GLY A 127 6.03 0.32 -18.16
C GLY A 127 6.99 1.43 -17.73
N ILE A 128 7.50 1.38 -16.49
CA ILE A 128 8.37 2.43 -15.93
C ILE A 128 9.86 2.07 -15.91
N THR A 129 10.22 0.81 -16.17
CA THR A 129 11.62 0.33 -16.09
C THR A 129 12.18 -0.04 -17.45
N SER A 130 13.49 0.16 -17.61
CA SER A 130 14.20 -0.37 -18.78
C SER A 130 14.39 -1.89 -18.66
N LYS A 131 14.34 -2.60 -19.80
CA LYS A 131 14.55 -4.05 -19.83
C LYS A 131 15.96 -4.42 -19.35
N GLY A 132 16.05 -5.58 -18.72
CA GLY A 132 17.31 -6.21 -18.35
C GLY A 132 17.44 -6.40 -16.84
N ASP A 133 18.66 -6.70 -16.45
CA ASP A 133 19.03 -7.06 -15.09
C ASP A 133 20.30 -6.32 -14.69
N ASP A 134 20.23 -5.52 -13.63
CA ASP A 134 21.36 -4.79 -13.07
C ASP A 134 21.80 -5.34 -11.71
N LYS A 135 21.20 -6.46 -11.25
CA LYS A 135 21.48 -7.15 -9.99
C LYS A 135 21.17 -6.36 -8.71
N ASN A 136 20.61 -5.15 -8.79
CA ASN A 136 20.21 -4.36 -7.61
C ASN A 136 18.85 -4.81 -7.05
N TYR A 137 18.71 -6.11 -6.76
CA TYR A 137 17.44 -6.71 -6.36
C TYR A 137 16.92 -6.15 -5.04
N GLY A 138 17.79 -5.98 -4.04
CA GLY A 138 17.43 -5.41 -2.75
C GLY A 138 16.91 -3.97 -2.86
N SER A 139 17.62 -3.13 -3.63
CA SER A 139 17.22 -1.75 -3.86
C SER A 139 15.90 -1.67 -4.62
N SER A 140 15.78 -2.44 -5.71
CA SER A 140 14.55 -2.50 -6.52
C SER A 140 13.35 -2.96 -5.70
N ALA A 141 13.48 -4.05 -4.94
CA ALA A 141 12.39 -4.57 -4.12
C ALA A 141 12.03 -3.63 -2.96
N THR A 142 12.99 -2.88 -2.40
CA THR A 142 12.69 -1.82 -1.42
C THR A 142 11.83 -0.73 -2.03
N ARG A 143 12.17 -0.26 -3.24
CA ARG A 143 11.35 0.72 -3.99
C ARG A 143 9.99 0.15 -4.38
N ASP A 144 9.92 -1.14 -4.72
CA ASP A 144 8.65 -1.81 -5.03
C ASP A 144 7.70 -1.79 -3.84
N ILE A 145 8.19 -2.04 -2.62
CA ILE A 145 7.37 -2.00 -1.40
C ILE A 145 6.83 -0.58 -1.15
N GLU A 146 7.65 0.45 -1.35
CA GLU A 146 7.22 1.85 -1.22
C GLU A 146 6.12 2.20 -2.22
N CYS A 147 6.29 1.79 -3.49
CA CYS A 147 5.27 1.97 -4.52
C CYS A 147 3.96 1.26 -4.15
N LEU A 148 4.04 -0.02 -3.75
CA LEU A 148 2.87 -0.82 -3.39
C LEU A 148 2.11 -0.25 -2.20
N GLN A 149 2.81 0.18 -1.14
CA GLN A 149 2.18 0.81 0.02
C GLN A 149 1.53 2.15 -0.33
N ALA A 150 2.20 2.99 -1.13
CA ALA A 150 1.65 4.27 -1.56
C ALA A 150 0.40 4.09 -2.46
N LEU A 151 0.46 3.16 -3.42
CA LEU A 151 -0.66 2.80 -4.29
C LEU A 151 -1.83 2.23 -3.49
N SER A 152 -1.57 1.27 -2.61
CA SER A 152 -2.59 0.66 -1.74
C SER A 152 -3.34 1.73 -0.96
N ARG A 153 -2.62 2.62 -0.29
CA ARG A 153 -3.22 3.70 0.50
C ARG A 153 -4.05 4.64 -0.37
N ARG A 154 -3.52 5.10 -1.51
CA ARG A 154 -4.21 6.04 -2.42
C ARG A 154 -5.48 5.46 -3.03
N ILE A 155 -5.45 4.19 -3.39
CA ILE A 155 -6.59 3.50 -4.01
C ILE A 155 -7.67 3.24 -2.95
N HIS A 156 -7.29 2.68 -1.80
CA HIS A 156 -8.24 2.41 -0.72
C HIS A 156 -8.77 3.70 -0.06
N TYR A 157 -8.08 4.84 -0.20
CA TYR A 157 -8.62 6.15 0.20
C TYR A 157 -9.95 6.49 -0.50
N GLY A 158 -10.27 5.82 -1.61
CA GLY A 158 -11.58 5.87 -2.25
C GLY A 158 -12.73 5.53 -1.31
N LYS A 159 -12.51 4.77 -0.23
CA LYS A 159 -13.52 4.52 0.81
C LYS A 159 -13.95 5.80 1.54
N PHE A 160 -12.98 6.62 1.94
CA PHE A 160 -13.29 7.92 2.57
C PHE A 160 -13.98 8.85 1.58
N VAL A 161 -13.56 8.84 0.31
CA VAL A 161 -14.23 9.62 -0.74
C VAL A 161 -15.67 9.17 -0.95
N ALA A 162 -15.93 7.86 -0.95
CA ALA A 162 -17.26 7.31 -1.10
C ALA A 162 -18.16 7.67 0.09
N GLU A 163 -17.64 7.54 1.32
CA GLU A 163 -18.36 7.92 2.54
C GLU A 163 -18.68 9.42 2.57
N SER A 164 -17.71 10.28 2.29
CA SER A 164 -17.93 11.74 2.27
C SER A 164 -18.93 12.18 1.20
N LYS A 165 -18.95 11.50 0.03
CA LYS A 165 -20.01 11.72 -0.95
C LYS A 165 -21.34 11.25 -0.40
N PHE A 166 -21.42 10.02 0.12
CA PHE A 166 -22.63 9.47 0.71
C PHE A 166 -23.30 10.39 1.75
N GLN A 167 -22.48 11.10 2.53
CA GLN A 167 -22.95 12.02 3.57
C GLN A 167 -23.28 13.44 3.06
N ASP A 168 -22.87 13.82 1.85
CA ASP A 168 -23.16 15.12 1.25
C ASP A 168 -24.45 15.06 0.40
N PRO A 169 -25.56 15.68 0.86
CA PRO A 169 -26.82 15.69 0.12
C PRO A 169 -26.68 16.21 -1.32
N LYS A 170 -25.73 17.11 -1.57
CA LYS A 170 -25.50 17.69 -2.91
C LYS A 170 -24.97 16.69 -3.93
N THR A 171 -24.58 15.50 -3.51
CA THR A 171 -24.05 14.45 -4.40
C THR A 171 -25.08 13.36 -4.71
N HIS A 172 -26.30 13.48 -4.18
CA HIS A 172 -27.39 12.51 -4.34
C HIS A 172 -28.64 13.04 -5.04
N ASP A 173 -28.71 14.36 -5.28
CA ASP A 173 -29.71 15.03 -6.11
C ASP A 173 -29.19 15.19 -7.57
#